data_AF-A0A817X1N3-F1
#
_entry.id   AF-A0A817X1N3-F1
#
_cell.length_a   1.000
_cell.length_b   1.000
_cell.length_c   1.000
_cell.angle_alpha   90.00
_cell.angle_beta   90.00
_cell.angle_gamma   90.00
#
_symmetry.space_group_name_H-M   'P 1'
#
loop_
_entity.id
_entity.type
_entity.pdbx_description
1 polymer ?
#
loop_
_entity_poly.entity_id
_entity_poly.type
_entity_poly.pdbx_seq_one_letter_code
_entity_poly.pdbx_strand_id
1 'polypeptide(L)'
;MMFIKTQLILLALISVVFSQTDDEESFLFVTKQTVNRFIVQDKELTIKYGLYNSGPTTIFNVNLNDVHSYPSEKYELLVGTLTPKWERINAGTNLTHVVVLKPKQSGISNSSHAVVTYQKSEKNTDTQRIYSSEIERKQICA
;
A
#
# COMPACT_ATOMS: atom_id res chain seq x y z
N MET A 1 -36.15 -47.26 -8.84
CA MET A 1 -36.19 -46.12 -7.89
C MET A 1 -34.90 -45.91 -7.10
N MET A 2 -34.17 -46.98 -6.72
CA MET A 2 -32.90 -46.89 -5.97
C MET A 2 -31.71 -46.38 -6.81
N PHE A 3 -31.62 -46.79 -8.08
CA PHE A 3 -30.55 -46.34 -9.01
C PHE A 3 -30.58 -44.83 -9.32
N ILE A 4 -31.77 -44.23 -9.48
CA ILE A 4 -31.94 -42.79 -9.76
C ILE A 4 -31.48 -41.93 -8.57
N LYS A 5 -31.78 -42.35 -7.34
CA LYS A 5 -31.33 -41.66 -6.11
C LYS A 5 -29.81 -41.72 -5.97
N THR A 6 -29.21 -42.87 -6.31
CA THR A 6 -27.75 -43.05 -6.25
C THR A 6 -27.04 -42.18 -7.29
N GLN A 7 -27.61 -42.02 -8.49
CA GLN A 7 -27.06 -41.13 -9.52
C GLN A 7 -27.22 -39.64 -9.16
N LEU A 8 -28.33 -39.24 -8.54
CA LEU A 8 -28.52 -37.87 -8.05
C LEU A 8 -27.51 -37.50 -6.95
N ILE A 9 -27.22 -38.43 -6.04
CA ILE A 9 -26.20 -38.23 -4.99
C ILE A 9 -24.79 -38.11 -5.60
N LEU A 10 -24.48 -38.93 -6.61
CA LEU A 10 -23.18 -38.87 -7.30
C LEU A 10 -23.02 -37.53 -8.05
N LEU A 11 -24.06 -37.05 -8.72
CA LEU A 11 -24.03 -35.79 -9.46
C LEU A 11 -23.88 -34.57 -8.53
N ALA A 12 -24.53 -34.60 -7.36
CA ALA A 12 -24.39 -33.57 -6.34
C ALA A 12 -22.99 -33.55 -5.68
N LEU A 13 -22.37 -34.72 -5.49
CA LEU A 13 -20.99 -34.82 -5.02
C LEU A 13 -19.99 -34.27 -6.05
N ILE A 14 -20.25 -34.50 -7.34
CA ILE A 14 -19.40 -33.97 -8.42
C ILE A 14 -19.50 -32.45 -8.50
N SER A 15 -20.70 -31.85 -8.35
CA SER A 15 -20.85 -30.39 -8.41
C SER A 15 -20.14 -29.64 -7.28
N VAL A 16 -20.01 -30.24 -6.08
CA VAL A 16 -19.25 -29.65 -4.97
C VAL A 16 -17.74 -29.64 -5.25
N VAL A 17 -17.21 -30.62 -5.99
CA VAL A 17 -15.79 -30.69 -6.36
C VAL A 17 -15.42 -29.67 -7.44
N PHE A 18 -16.37 -29.29 -8.30
CA PHE A 18 -16.17 -28.25 -9.32
C PHE A 18 -16.38 -26.81 -8.81
N SER A 19 -16.80 -26.61 -7.56
CA SER A 19 -16.92 -25.28 -6.94
C SER A 19 -15.62 -24.86 -6.24
N GLN A 20 -14.52 -24.76 -6.98
CA GLN A 20 -13.34 -23.94 -6.64
C GLN A 20 -12.72 -23.53 -7.98
N THR A 21 -12.50 -22.26 -8.31
CA THR A 21 -11.80 -21.25 -7.53
C THR A 21 -12.42 -19.87 -7.76
N ASP A 22 -12.86 -19.20 -6.69
CA ASP A 22 -12.78 -17.74 -6.74
C ASP A 22 -11.28 -17.44 -6.91
N ASP A 23 -10.91 -16.72 -7.96
CA ASP A 23 -9.55 -16.20 -8.12
C ASP A 23 -9.33 -15.25 -6.94
N GLU A 24 -8.87 -15.79 -5.80
CA GLU A 24 -8.70 -14.99 -4.60
C GLU A 24 -7.54 -14.01 -4.85
N GLU A 25 -7.94 -12.81 -5.26
CA GLU A 25 -7.02 -11.78 -5.68
C GLU A 25 -6.51 -10.99 -4.48
N SER A 26 -5.23 -10.62 -4.52
CA SER A 26 -4.67 -9.76 -3.48
C SER A 26 -4.85 -8.29 -3.75
N PHE A 27 -5.33 -7.60 -2.72
CA PHE A 27 -5.47 -6.16 -2.69
C PHE A 27 -4.42 -5.57 -1.75
N LEU A 28 -3.72 -4.56 -2.25
CA LEU A 28 -2.83 -3.73 -1.45
C LEU A 28 -3.63 -2.54 -0.91
N PHE A 29 -3.49 -2.22 0.37
CA PHE A 29 -3.94 -0.95 0.93
C PHE A 29 -2.73 -0.12 1.35
N VAL A 30 -2.81 1.19 1.14
CA VAL A 30 -1.71 2.11 1.46
C VAL A 30 -2.23 3.24 2.34
N THR A 31 -1.64 3.36 3.52
CA THR A 31 -1.86 4.49 4.43
C THR A 31 -0.64 5.38 4.42
N LYS A 32 -0.84 6.68 4.38
CA LYS A 32 0.16 7.68 4.68
C LYS A 32 -0.33 8.43 5.92
N GLN A 33 0.59 8.71 6.85
CA GLN A 33 0.26 9.43 8.07
C GLN A 33 1.43 10.31 8.49
N THR A 34 1.13 11.57 8.82
CA THR A 34 2.05 12.42 9.59
C THR A 34 1.91 12.13 11.08
N VAL A 35 3.03 11.76 11.71
CA VAL A 35 3.03 11.31 13.11
C VAL A 35 3.04 12.50 14.07
N ASN A 36 3.67 13.61 13.67
CA ASN A 36 3.78 14.79 14.52
C ASN A 36 2.44 15.51 14.66
N ARG A 37 2.09 15.87 15.90
CA ARG A 37 0.93 16.72 16.20
C ARG A 37 1.12 18.16 15.73
N PHE A 38 2.36 18.66 15.82
CA PHE A 38 2.74 20.00 15.37
C PHE A 38 3.97 19.89 14.48
N ILE A 39 3.99 20.69 13.43
CA ILE A 39 5.09 20.74 12.47
C ILE A 39 5.76 22.09 12.66
N VAL A 40 7.06 22.08 12.94
CA VAL A 40 7.84 23.28 13.24
C VAL A 40 9.00 23.35 12.27
N GLN A 41 9.32 24.55 11.83
CA GLN A 41 10.49 24.80 11.00
C GLN A 41 11.76 24.28 11.71
N ASP A 42 12.67 23.69 10.93
CA ASP A 42 13.95 23.16 11.41
C ASP A 42 13.83 22.06 12.48
N LYS A 43 12.65 21.47 12.65
CA LYS A 43 12.39 20.30 13.50
C LYS A 43 12.03 19.07 12.67
N GLU A 44 12.21 17.92 13.28
CA GLU A 44 11.92 16.63 12.63
C GLU A 44 10.42 16.47 12.39
N LEU A 45 10.10 16.15 11.13
CA LEU A 45 8.80 15.76 10.64
C LEU A 45 8.85 14.29 10.23
N THR A 46 8.13 13.44 10.96
CA THR A 46 8.06 12.01 10.73
C THR A 46 6.81 11.65 9.94
N ILE A 47 7.02 11.01 8.79
CA ILE A 47 5.98 10.46 7.93
C ILE A 47 6.04 8.94 7.98
N LYS A 48 4.90 8.32 8.24
CA LYS A 48 4.74 6.86 8.29
C LYS A 48 3.88 6.40 7.11
N TYR A 49 4.40 5.47 6.34
CA TYR A 49 3.68 4.75 5.31
C TYR A 49 3.39 3.33 5.81
N GLY A 50 2.15 2.89 5.67
CA GLY A 50 1.71 1.53 5.95
C GLY A 50 1.21 0.90 4.66
N LEU A 51 1.74 -0.27 4.32
CA LEU A 51 1.34 -1.06 3.17
C LEU A 51 0.81 -2.39 3.69
N TYR A 52 -0.42 -2.74 3.33
CA TYR A 52 -1.11 -3.91 3.85
C TYR A 52 -1.55 -4.80 2.70
N ASN A 53 -0.92 -5.97 2.56
CA ASN A 53 -1.40 -6.99 1.65
C ASN A 53 -2.51 -7.78 2.36
N SER A 54 -3.77 -7.46 2.06
CA SER A 54 -4.93 -8.09 2.71
C SER A 54 -5.44 -9.32 1.96
N GLY A 55 -4.73 -9.77 0.92
CA GLY A 55 -5.10 -10.93 0.15
C GLY A 55 -4.26 -12.18 0.42
N PRO A 56 -4.63 -13.29 -0.23
CA PRO A 56 -4.03 -14.61 -0.01
C PRO A 56 -2.82 -14.89 -0.91
N THR A 57 -2.48 -13.97 -1.82
CA THR A 57 -1.34 -14.09 -2.74
C THR A 57 -0.25 -13.06 -2.45
N THR A 58 0.99 -13.37 -2.81
CA THR A 58 2.12 -12.46 -2.66
C THR A 58 2.09 -11.38 -3.74
N ILE A 59 2.39 -10.15 -3.34
CA ILE A 59 2.52 -9.00 -4.25
C ILE A 59 3.99 -8.74 -4.51
N PHE A 60 4.35 -8.37 -5.73
CA PHE A 60 5.72 -8.19 -6.20
C PHE A 60 6.00 -6.78 -6.68
N ASN A 61 7.29 -6.42 -6.75
CA ASN A 61 7.82 -5.19 -7.36
C ASN A 61 7.09 -3.93 -6.87
N VAL A 62 6.96 -3.81 -5.54
CA VAL A 62 6.26 -2.71 -4.90
C VAL A 62 7.17 -1.49 -4.88
N ASN A 63 6.71 -0.39 -5.47
CA ASN A 63 7.44 0.87 -5.55
C ASN A 63 6.54 2.00 -5.08
N LEU A 64 6.95 2.70 -4.03
CA LEU A 64 6.26 3.88 -3.51
C LEU A 64 6.96 5.13 -4.01
N ASN A 65 6.21 6.17 -4.37
CA ASN A 65 6.74 7.47 -4.75
C ASN A 65 5.91 8.60 -4.10
N ASP A 66 6.58 9.43 -3.32
CA ASP A 66 5.97 10.60 -2.66
C ASP A 66 6.84 11.87 -2.75
N VAL A 67 7.71 11.96 -3.76
CA VAL A 67 8.61 13.12 -3.95
C VAL A 67 7.83 14.41 -4.15
N HIS A 68 6.68 14.34 -4.83
CA HIS A 68 5.86 15.51 -5.11
C HIS A 68 5.29 16.18 -3.85
N SER A 69 5.07 15.43 -2.77
CA SER A 69 4.56 16.00 -1.50
C SER A 69 5.63 16.74 -0.72
N TYR A 70 6.91 16.40 -0.91
CA TYR A 70 8.02 16.89 -0.11
C TYR A 70 9.19 17.32 -0.99
N PRO A 71 9.04 18.43 -1.74
CA PRO A 71 10.09 18.97 -2.60
C PRO A 71 11.32 19.40 -1.79
N SER A 72 12.52 19.16 -2.33
CA SER A 72 13.81 19.34 -1.62
C SER A 72 14.14 20.81 -1.33
N GLU A 73 13.50 21.74 -2.03
CA GLU A 73 13.59 23.18 -1.78
C GLU A 73 12.93 23.55 -0.45
N LYS A 74 11.89 22.82 -0.04
CA LYS A 74 11.12 23.09 1.20
C LYS A 74 11.41 22.11 2.32
N TYR A 75 11.93 20.93 2.01
CA TYR A 75 12.21 19.88 2.96
C TYR A 75 13.63 19.34 2.80
N GLU A 76 14.27 19.02 3.91
CA GLU A 76 15.50 18.23 3.93
C GLU A 76 15.16 16.80 4.33
N LEU A 77 15.65 15.82 3.57
CA LEU A 77 15.50 14.40 3.92
C LEU A 77 16.59 14.04 4.93
N LEU A 78 16.20 13.62 6.13
CA LEU A 78 17.11 13.21 7.18
C LEU A 78 17.28 11.69 7.24
N VAL A 79 16.17 10.94 7.16
CA VAL A 79 16.15 9.47 7.29
C VAL A 79 15.20 8.86 6.28
N GLY A 80 15.61 7.72 5.70
CA GLY A 80 14.80 6.92 4.79
C GLY A 80 14.85 7.43 3.36
N THR A 81 13.79 7.15 2.59
CA THR A 81 13.64 7.60 1.20
C THR A 81 12.17 7.79 0.86
N LEU A 82 11.86 8.76 -0.01
CA LEU A 82 10.51 8.99 -0.55
C LEU A 82 10.20 8.10 -1.77
N THR A 83 11.18 7.30 -2.22
CA THR A 83 11.04 6.36 -3.35
C THR A 83 11.48 4.93 -3.01
N PRO A 84 11.03 4.35 -1.88
CA PRO A 84 11.45 3.00 -1.50
C PRO A 84 10.87 1.95 -2.45
N LYS A 85 11.62 0.86 -2.60
CA LYS A 85 11.24 -0.30 -3.41
C LYS A 85 11.37 -1.57 -2.59
N TRP A 86 10.42 -2.48 -2.77
CA TRP A 86 10.40 -3.79 -2.15
C TRP A 86 10.14 -4.85 -3.21
N GLU A 87 10.92 -5.93 -3.19
CA GLU A 87 10.77 -7.02 -4.16
C GLU A 87 9.43 -7.72 -4.00
N ARG A 88 8.97 -7.92 -2.75
CA ARG A 88 7.71 -8.58 -2.46
C ARG A 88 7.11 -8.22 -1.10
N ILE A 89 5.80 -8.38 -0.98
CA ILE A 89 5.04 -8.37 0.28
C ILE A 89 4.22 -9.66 0.33
N ASN A 90 4.52 -10.54 1.28
CA ASN A 90 3.87 -11.84 1.40
C ASN A 90 2.37 -11.71 1.67
N ALA A 91 1.60 -12.73 1.30
CA ALA A 91 0.18 -12.83 1.59
C ALA A 91 -0.13 -12.57 3.07
N GLY A 92 -1.16 -11.77 3.35
CA GLY A 92 -1.59 -11.41 4.70
C GLY A 92 -0.57 -10.63 5.55
N THR A 93 0.53 -10.13 4.97
CA THR A 93 1.55 -9.37 5.71
C THR A 93 1.46 -7.87 5.46
N ASN A 94 2.04 -7.12 6.40
CA ASN A 94 2.13 -5.67 6.34
C ASN A 94 3.58 -5.20 6.34
N LEU A 95 3.79 -4.03 5.75
CA LEU A 95 5.07 -3.35 5.69
C LEU A 95 4.88 -1.93 6.19
N THR A 96 5.78 -1.48 7.06
CA THR A 96 5.83 -0.09 7.51
C THR A 96 7.12 0.54 7.04
N HIS A 97 7.02 1.72 6.43
CA HIS A 97 8.14 2.53 6.00
C HIS A 97 8.06 3.90 6.67
N VAL A 98 9.19 4.40 7.17
CA VAL A 98 9.25 5.68 7.87
C VAL A 98 10.25 6.57 7.20
N VAL A 99 9.87 7.83 7.02
CA VAL A 99 10.72 8.89 6.51
C VAL A 99 10.74 10.01 7.53
N VAL A 100 11.94 10.52 7.82
CA VAL A 100 12.13 11.71 8.65
C VAL A 100 12.63 12.84 7.76
N LEU A 101 11.88 13.93 7.75
CA LEU A 101 12.15 15.15 7.03
C LEU A 101 12.41 16.28 8.00
N LYS A 102 12.96 17.39 7.52
CA LYS A 102 13.04 18.65 8.24
C LYS A 102 12.52 19.78 7.36
N PRO A 103 11.40 20.45 7.72
CA PRO A 103 10.89 21.58 6.95
C PRO A 103 11.83 22.79 7.08
N LYS A 104 12.19 23.40 5.95
CA LYS A 104 13.14 24.53 5.90
C LYS A 104 12.46 25.90 6.04
N GLN A 105 11.14 25.95 5.87
CA GLN A 105 10.37 27.20 5.87
C GLN A 105 9.05 26.99 6.61
N SER A 106 8.66 27.98 7.41
CA SER A 106 7.34 28.07 8.03
C SER A 106 6.26 28.46 7.01
N GLY A 107 4.99 28.23 7.37
CA GLY A 107 3.82 28.53 6.54
C GLY A 107 3.04 27.30 6.11
N ILE A 108 2.18 27.48 5.11
CA ILE A 108 1.28 26.42 4.63
C ILE A 108 2.04 25.49 3.68
N SER A 109 2.00 24.19 3.95
CA SER A 109 2.48 23.15 3.05
C SER A 109 1.35 22.22 2.62
N ASN A 110 1.33 21.86 1.33
CA ASN A 110 0.36 20.92 0.79
C ASN A 110 1.08 19.57 0.60
N SER A 111 0.53 18.52 1.20
CA SER A 111 0.96 17.14 1.02
C SER A 111 -0.07 16.42 0.17
N SER A 112 0.37 15.81 -0.94
CA SER A 112 -0.47 14.97 -1.80
C SER A 112 -0.48 13.52 -1.30
N HIS A 113 -1.25 12.68 -1.97
CA HIS A 113 -1.18 11.23 -1.83
C HIS A 113 0.18 10.72 -2.33
N ALA A 114 0.72 9.69 -1.67
CA ALA A 114 1.77 8.87 -2.22
C ALA A 114 1.20 7.94 -3.30
N VAL A 115 1.97 7.70 -4.35
CA VAL A 115 1.62 6.76 -5.41
C VAL A 115 2.40 5.47 -5.20
N VAL A 116 1.72 4.33 -5.17
CA VAL A 116 2.35 3.02 -5.09
C VAL A 116 2.01 2.21 -6.32
N THR A 117 3.01 1.58 -6.90
CA THR A 117 2.85 0.63 -8.02
C THR A 117 3.30 -0.75 -7.60
N TYR A 118 2.60 -1.79 -8.06
CA TYR A 118 2.91 -3.18 -7.72
C TYR A 118 2.44 -4.16 -8.80
N GLN A 119 2.88 -5.41 -8.72
CA GLN A 119 2.50 -6.50 -9.61
C GLN A 119 1.85 -7.64 -8.81
N LYS A 120 0.74 -8.19 -9.31
CA LYS A 120 0.00 -9.28 -8.65
C LYS A 120 0.64 -10.66 -8.89
N SER A 121 1.57 -10.78 -9.83
CA SER A 121 2.29 -12.02 -10.13
C SER A 121 3.71 -11.69 -10.58
N GLU A 122 4.67 -12.52 -10.20
CA GLU A 122 6.10 -12.34 -10.51
C GLU A 122 6.39 -12.36 -12.02
N LYS A 123 5.63 -13.15 -12.79
CA LYS A 123 5.81 -13.28 -14.25
C LYS A 123 4.98 -12.27 -15.04
N ASN A 124 4.01 -11.61 -14.39
CA ASN A 124 3.11 -10.68 -15.06
C ASN A 124 3.68 -9.26 -14.97
N THR A 125 3.85 -8.61 -16.11
CA THR A 125 4.32 -7.22 -16.19
C THR A 125 3.21 -6.20 -15.95
N ASP A 126 1.96 -6.65 -15.84
CA ASP A 126 0.83 -5.77 -15.57
C ASP A 126 0.98 -5.09 -14.21
N THR A 127 1.18 -3.78 -14.26
CA THR A 127 1.53 -2.96 -13.11
C THR A 127 0.30 -2.22 -12.62
N GLN A 128 -0.14 -2.60 -11.43
CA GLN A 128 -1.25 -1.97 -10.73
C GLN A 128 -0.77 -0.69 -10.04
N ARG A 129 -1.63 0.32 -9.99
CA ARG A 129 -1.36 1.60 -9.31
C ARG A 129 -2.41 1.86 -8.24
N ILE A 130 -1.96 2.26 -7.06
CA ILE A 130 -2.80 2.65 -5.93
C ILE A 130 -2.27 3.95 -5.29
N TYR A 131 -3.16 4.63 -4.58
CA TYR A 131 -2.90 5.89 -3.91
C TYR A 131 -3.07 5.75 -2.40
N SER A 132 -2.27 6.47 -1.63
CA SER A 132 -2.42 6.49 -0.17
C SER A 132 -3.62 7.32 0.29
N SER A 133 -4.11 7.03 1.49
CA SER A 133 -5.24 7.73 2.14
C SER A 133 -5.05 9.24 2.39
N GLU A 134 -3.82 9.76 2.52
CA GLU A 134 -3.59 11.13 3.01
C GLU A 134 -3.45 12.17 1.89
N ILE A 135 -4.32 13.18 1.92
CA ILE A 135 -4.18 14.45 1.20
C ILE A 135 -4.46 15.56 2.21
N GLU A 136 -3.45 16.34 2.56
CA GLU A 136 -3.57 17.29 3.66
C GLU A 136 -2.89 18.62 3.38
N ARG A 137 -3.54 19.69 3.85
CA ARG A 137 -2.94 21.01 3.97
C ARG A 137 -2.50 21.18 5.43
N LYS A 138 -1.22 21.45 5.63
CA LYS A 138 -0.58 21.53 6.96
C LYS A 138 0.00 22.90 7.21
N GLN A 139 -0.07 23.34 8.46
CA GLN A 139 0.60 24.54 8.92
C GLN A 139 1.93 24.17 9.56
N ILE A 140 3.02 24.75 9.06
CA ILE A 140 4.35 24.70 9.65
C ILE A 140 4.50 25.96 10.50
N CYS A 141 4.65 25.77 11.80
CA CYS A 141 4.95 26.84 12.76
C CYS A 141 6.39 27.32 12.59
N ALA A 142 6.62 28.61 12.85
CA ALA A 142 7.96 29.17 12.98
C ALA A 142 8.62 28.71 14.28
#